data_AF-A0AAU6MM15-F1
#
_entry.id   AF-A0AAU6MM15-F1
#
_cell.length_a   1.000
_cell.length_b   1.000
_cell.length_c   1.000
_cell.angle_alpha   90.00
_cell.angle_beta   90.00
_cell.angle_gamma   90.00
#
_symmetry.space_group_name_H-M   'P 1'
#
loop_
_entity.id
_entity.type
_entity.pdbx_description
1 polymer ?
#
loop_
_entity_poly.entity_id
_entity_poly.type
_entity_poly.pdbx_seq_one_letter_code
_entity_poly.pdbx_strand_id
1 'polypeptide(L)' 'MPEYEFVDVYVPRGVSRKETARLLTDHAEYGHWELDRLTLRRDGSRRVRLRRRIIRQLRATW' A
#
# COMPACT_ATOMS: atom_id res chain seq x y z
N MET A 1 -1.28 -0.07 -20.94
CA MET A 1 -1.28 -0.78 -19.65
C MET A 1 -1.56 0.25 -18.56
N PRO A 2 -2.40 -0.04 -17.54
CA PRO A 2 -2.61 0.90 -16.44
C PRO A 2 -1.29 1.15 -15.71
N GLU A 3 -0.94 2.43 -15.54
CA GLU A 3 0.22 2.83 -14.76
C GLU A 3 -0.13 2.84 -13.26
N TYR A 4 0.77 2.32 -12.45
CA TYR A 4 0.61 2.25 -10.99
C TYR A 4 1.69 3.07 -10.31
N GLU A 5 1.29 3.77 -9.25
CA GLU A 5 2.20 4.33 -8.27
C GLU A 5 2.43 3.29 -7.17
N PHE A 6 3.64 3.27 -6.58
CA PHE A 6 4.00 2.35 -5.52
C PHE A 6 4.56 3.10 -4.31
N VAL A 7 4.25 2.60 -3.11
CA VAL A 7 4.88 3.06 -1.87
C VAL A 7 5.26 1.87 -1.00
N ASP A 8 6.38 1.99 -0.28
CA ASP A 8 6.83 1.00 0.69
C ASP A 8 6.46 1.45 2.11
N VAL A 9 5.82 0.56 2.85
CA VAL A 9 5.48 0.72 4.26
C VAL A 9 6.32 -0.26 5.06
N TYR A 10 7.07 0.26 6.03
CA TYR A 10 7.83 -0.55 6.98
C TYR A 10 7.08 -0.63 8.30
N VAL A 11 6.87 -1.85 8.79
CA VAL A 11 6.24 -2.12 10.08
C VAL A 11 7.26 -2.80 10.99
N PRO A 12 7.65 -2.17 12.11
CA PRO A 12 8.64 -2.73 13.00
C PRO A 12 8.13 -4.00 13.69
N ARG A 13 9.09 -4.81 14.16
CA ARG A 13 8.80 -5.93 15.06
C ARG A 13 8.09 -5.42 16.32
N GLY A 14 7.12 -6.17 16.82
CA GLY A 14 6.31 -5.80 17.99
C GLY A 14 4.94 -5.21 17.66
N VAL A 15 4.73 -4.69 16.44
CA VAL A 15 3.39 -4.34 15.97
C VAL A 15 2.63 -5.64 15.68
N SER A 16 1.46 -5.81 16.29
CA SER A 16 0.66 -7.01 16.10
C SER A 16 0.16 -7.12 14.66
N ARG A 17 -0.23 -8.35 14.26
CA ARG A 17 -0.84 -8.58 12.95
C ARG A 17 -2.13 -7.77 12.78
N LYS A 18 -2.91 -7.60 13.86
CA LYS A 18 -4.18 -6.87 13.85
C LYS A 18 -3.97 -5.37 13.65
N GLU A 19 -3.00 -4.79 14.35
CA GLU A 19 -2.62 -3.39 14.16
C GLU A 19 -2.05 -3.14 12.78
N THR A 20 -1.23 -4.07 12.25
CA THR A 20 -0.75 -3.97 10.86
C THR A 20 -1.92 -4.01 9.88
N ALA A 21 -2.88 -4.92 10.06
CA ALA A 21 -4.05 -5.00 9.20
C ALA A 21 -4.83 -3.67 9.22
N ARG A 22 -5.06 -3.09 10.41
CA ARG A 22 -5.72 -1.79 10.56
C ARG A 22 -4.97 -0.68 9.82
N LEU A 23 -3.65 -0.57 10.01
CA LEU A 23 -2.81 0.41 9.30
C LEU A 23 -2.97 0.29 7.78
N LEU A 24 -2.92 -0.94 7.25
CA LEU A 24 -3.06 -1.17 5.80
C LEU A 24 -4.49 -0.91 5.30
N THR A 25 -5.50 -1.19 6.12
CA THR A 25 -6.90 -0.81 5.84
C THR A 25 -7.04 0.70 5.76
N ASP A 26 -6.44 1.45 6.69
CA ASP A 26 -6.50 2.92 6.66
C ASP A 26 -5.84 3.48 5.39
N HIS A 27 -4.71 2.90 4.95
CA HIS A 27 -4.11 3.25 3.66
C HIS A 27 -5.04 2.96 2.47
N ALA A 28 -5.77 1.84 2.51
CA ALA A 28 -6.71 1.49 1.46
C ALA A 28 -7.92 2.44 1.41
N GLU A 29 -8.50 2.73 2.59
CA GLU A 29 -9.68 3.58 2.74
C GLU A 29 -9.38 5.03 2.32
N TYR A 30 -8.32 5.62 2.85
CA TYR A 30 -8.07 7.06 2.68
C TYR A 30 -7.13 7.40 1.51
N GLY A 31 -6.32 6.44 1.07
CA GLY A 31 -5.33 6.66 0.00
C GLY A 31 -5.59 5.88 -1.28
N HIS A 32 -6.64 5.05 -1.31
CA HIS A 32 -6.94 4.12 -2.41
C HIS A 32 -5.77 3.20 -2.75
N TRP A 33 -4.99 2.83 -1.72
CA TRP A 33 -3.87 1.92 -1.86
C TRP A 33 -4.35 0.46 -1.79
N GLU A 34 -3.80 -0.36 -2.65
CA GLU A 34 -3.99 -1.81 -2.65
C GLU A 34 -2.71 -2.51 -2.21
N LEU A 35 -2.86 -3.67 -1.56
CA LEU A 35 -1.73 -4.52 -1.20
C LEU A 35 -1.11 -5.16 -2.46
N ASP A 36 0.13 -4.80 -2.77
CA ASP A 36 0.90 -5.40 -3.88
C ASP A 36 1.75 -6.57 -3.38
N ARG A 37 2.48 -6.37 -2.28
CA ARG A 37 3.33 -7.40 -1.68
C ARG A 37 3.47 -7.20 -0.18
N LEU A 38 3.48 -8.30 0.57
CA LEU A 38 3.83 -8.29 1.99
C LEU A 38 4.93 -9.32 2.24
N THR A 39 5.95 -8.92 2.99
CA THR A 39 7.02 -9.82 3.43
C THR A 39 7.23 -9.69 4.92
N LEU A 40 7.01 -10.78 5.65
CA LEU A 40 7.42 -10.93 7.03
C LEU A 40 8.89 -11.37 7.06
N ARG A 41 9.73 -10.60 7.74
CA ARG A 41 11.15 -10.89 7.92
C ARG A 41 11.36 -11.75 9.17
N ARG A 42 12.51 -12.43 9.23
CA ARG A 42 12.88 -13.30 10.35
C ARG A 42 12.98 -12.56 11.70
N ASP A 43 13.29 -11.26 11.67
CA ASP A 43 13.34 -10.39 12.84
C ASP A 43 11.95 -9.97 13.36
N GLY A 44 10.87 -10.41 12.70
CA GLY A 44 9.48 -10.08 13.04
C GLY A 44 8.98 -8.77 12.45
N SER A 45 9.82 -8.02 11.73
CA SER A 45 9.40 -6.83 10.98
C SER A 45 8.67 -7.22 9.69
N ARG A 46 7.84 -6.31 9.17
CA ARG A 46 7.16 -6.48 7.88
C ARG A 46 7.56 -5.36 6.93
N ARG A 47 7.86 -5.71 5.68
CA ARG A 47 7.87 -4.75 4.57
C ARG A 47 6.66 -5.00 3.71
N VAL A 48 5.93 -3.94 3.43
CA VAL A 48 4.72 -3.97 2.63
C VAL A 48 4.91 -3.02 1.46
N ARG A 49 4.66 -3.51 0.25
CA ARG A 49 4.55 -2.69 -0.95
C ARG A 49 3.07 -2.49 -1.24
N LEU A 50 2.67 -1.24 -1.36
CA LEU A 50 1.34 -0.84 -1.75
C LEU A 50 1.39 -0.27 -3.17
N ARG A 51 0.27 -0.38 -3.89
CA ARG A 51 0.11 0.18 -5.22
C ARG A 51 -1.22 0.92 -5.35
N ARG A 52 -1.27 1.97 -6.17
CA ARG A 52 -2.54 2.60 -6.58
C ARG A 52 -2.51 2.93 -8.06
N ARG A 53 -3.66 2.88 -8.73
CA ARG A 53 -3.77 3.21 -10.16
C ARG A 53 -3.62 4.71 -10.36
N ILE A 54 -2.78 5.12 -11.31
CA ILE A 54 -2.67 6.52 -11.72
C ILE A 54 -3.84 6.83 -12.65
N ILE A 55 -4.79 7.64 -12.18
CA ILE A 55 -5.90 8.14 -12.98
C ILE A 55 -5.44 9.41 -13.68
N ARG A 56 -5.20 9.32 -14.99
CA ARG A 56 -4.91 10.50 -15.81
C ARG A 56 -6.22 11.08 -16.31
N GLN A 57 -6.53 12.30 -15.90
CA GLN A 57 -7.64 13.03 -16.51
C GLN A 57 -7.24 13.44 -17.93
N LEU A 58 -7.78 12.77 -18.93
CA LEU A 58 -7.69 13.24 -20.31
C LEU A 58 -8.57 14.48 -20.41
N ARG A 59 -7.97 15.64 -20.66
CA ARG A 59 -8.74 16.85 -20.98
C ARG A 59 -9.32 16.67 -22.38
N ALA A 60 -10.65 16.59 -22.48
CA ALA A 60 -11.32 16.69 -23.75
C ALA A 60 -11.11 18.10 -24.29
N THR A 61 -10.36 18.22 -25.36
CA THR A 61 -10.32 19.43 -26.21
C THR A 61 -11.31 19.18 -27.33
N TRP A 62 -12.39 19.95 -27.33
CA TRP A 62 -13.36 20.00 -28.42
C TRP A 62 -12.98 21.15 -29.34
#